data_AF-A0A962A633-F1
#
_entry.id   AF-A0A962A633-F1
#
_cell.length_a   1.000
_cell.length_b   1.000
_cell.length_c   1.000
_cell.angle_alpha   90.00
_cell.angle_beta   90.00
_cell.angle_gamma   90.00
#
_symmetry.space_group_name_H-M   'P 1'
#
loop_
_entity.id
_entity.type
_entity.pdbx_description
1 polymer ?
#
loop_
_entity_poly.entity_id
_entity_poly.type
_entity_poly.pdbx_seq_one_letter_code
_entity_poly.pdbx_strand_id
1 'polypeptide(L)'
;MQLEDEALYFVPLGGSEQFGVNLNAYIYDNQILLVDCGIGFADERFPGIDLLLPDPAFLKERKEDIVGLIVTHAHEDHVGAVAYLWERFGCPIYTGEFTAAVLEHKFRDEGLKNVPVKAVDPQARVNIGPFDVQFVSVAHSVPNSFSLIIDTPQGRIVHSGDWNLDPKPVLGAPTDEKTFKDAGAQGVLAYIGDSTNAEVPGRAGSESDVEKGLEKEFKNCTGRIAVTIFSSNIGRVKSIVRAAKKCGRDVGVIGRSLHRMVGVAHSCGYLDDIPDLLNAEDLGFLPDDKVVMIVTGSQGEYRSALAKIARGDHRDVTLNKGDTVIFSSREIPGNERDINAVKNNLTAAGIAVITPRDTENVIHVSGHPCQDEIAEMLGWLRPQIVVPVHGERTQLDAHARFARACQVQNTIIPVNGSLIKLAPGKAETVDHIETGLLAVDMKRIIPADHPSIIARRKLQYTGVIHISIVMDAKGKVVGDLKTNLIGLIDQETAESQIQDRLEDEVFALIDDMTWEERLDDHFVSEELRIGVRRFMVHTLGIKPNTTVHVIRI
;
A
#
# COMPACT_ATOMS: atom_id res chain seq x y z
N MET A 1 25.15 -15.93 -6.02
CA MET A 1 24.44 -16.26 -7.27
C MET A 1 25.33 -15.84 -8.42
N GLN A 2 25.69 -16.74 -9.32
CA GLN A 2 26.53 -16.41 -10.50
C GLN A 2 25.59 -16.12 -11.66
N LEU A 3 25.48 -14.86 -12.06
CA LEU A 3 24.74 -14.45 -13.24
C LEU A 3 25.55 -14.79 -14.50
N GLU A 4 24.89 -15.16 -15.58
CA GLU A 4 25.55 -15.35 -16.87
C GLU A 4 25.99 -13.98 -17.42
N ASP A 5 27.23 -13.90 -17.89
CA ASP A 5 27.73 -12.71 -18.57
C ASP A 5 26.85 -12.41 -19.80
N GLU A 6 26.59 -11.12 -20.04
CA GLU A 6 25.72 -10.64 -21.13
C GLU A 6 24.25 -11.11 -21.07
N ALA A 7 23.80 -11.82 -20.03
CA ALA A 7 22.39 -12.16 -19.89
C ALA A 7 21.56 -11.01 -19.30
N LEU A 8 20.32 -10.88 -19.78
CA LEU A 8 19.34 -9.90 -19.32
C LEU A 8 18.34 -10.57 -18.40
N TYR A 9 18.26 -10.08 -17.17
CA TYR A 9 17.36 -10.60 -16.14
C TYR A 9 16.34 -9.56 -15.71
N PHE A 10 15.17 -10.04 -15.32
CA PHE A 10 14.13 -9.29 -14.63
C PHE A 10 13.85 -9.95 -13.27
N VAL A 11 13.73 -9.13 -12.23
CA VAL A 11 13.41 -9.56 -10.87
C VAL A 11 12.38 -8.61 -10.26
N PRO A 12 11.15 -9.05 -9.99
CA PRO A 12 10.23 -8.31 -9.13
C PRO A 12 10.64 -8.55 -7.67
N LEU A 13 11.11 -7.51 -6.98
CA LEU A 13 11.45 -7.55 -5.54
C LEU A 13 10.23 -7.21 -4.66
N GLY A 14 9.19 -6.62 -5.25
CA GLY A 14 7.89 -6.35 -4.64
C GLY A 14 6.87 -5.93 -5.71
N GLY A 15 5.58 -6.07 -5.40
CA GLY A 15 4.47 -5.70 -6.30
C GLY A 15 4.00 -6.80 -7.26
N SER A 16 4.58 -8.00 -7.19
CA SER A 16 4.06 -9.21 -7.85
C SER A 16 3.42 -10.13 -6.80
N GLU A 17 2.20 -10.61 -7.04
CA GLU A 17 1.35 -11.34 -6.08
C GLU A 17 0.83 -10.53 -4.90
N GLN A 18 0.91 -9.20 -4.97
CA GLN A 18 0.30 -8.28 -4.02
C GLN A 18 0.12 -6.90 -4.65
N PHE A 19 -0.86 -6.14 -4.17
CA PHE A 19 -0.95 -4.70 -4.45
C PHE A 19 -0.03 -3.92 -3.52
N GLY A 20 0.65 -2.89 -4.04
CA GLY A 20 1.59 -2.10 -3.26
C GLY A 20 3.02 -2.63 -3.30
N VAL A 21 3.92 -1.88 -2.64
CA VAL A 21 5.36 -2.17 -2.50
C VAL A 21 6.08 -2.50 -3.81
N ASN A 22 5.68 -1.89 -4.94
CA ASN A 22 6.32 -2.13 -6.23
C ASN A 22 7.82 -1.80 -6.15
N LEU A 23 8.67 -2.76 -6.50
CA LEU A 23 10.10 -2.59 -6.67
C LEU A 23 10.58 -3.64 -7.65
N ASN A 24 11.02 -3.22 -8.83
CA ASN A 24 11.46 -4.10 -9.90
C ASN A 24 12.93 -3.84 -10.23
N ALA A 25 13.66 -4.88 -10.61
CA ALA A 25 15.06 -4.78 -11.00
C ALA A 25 15.31 -5.42 -12.37
N TYR A 26 16.02 -4.70 -13.23
CA TYR A 26 16.60 -5.19 -14.47
C TYR A 26 18.10 -5.34 -14.27
N ILE A 27 18.65 -6.50 -14.62
CA ILE A 27 20.08 -6.79 -14.45
C ILE A 27 20.66 -7.15 -15.81
N TYR A 28 21.72 -6.45 -16.21
CA TYR A 28 22.47 -6.72 -17.43
C TYR A 28 23.92 -6.27 -17.25
N ASP A 29 24.87 -7.10 -17.66
CA ASP A 29 26.31 -6.84 -17.52
C ASP A 29 26.70 -6.43 -16.08
N ASN A 30 26.18 -7.20 -15.11
CA ASN A 30 26.25 -6.94 -13.66
C ASN A 30 25.66 -5.60 -13.17
N GLN A 31 25.19 -4.71 -14.04
CA GLN A 31 24.57 -3.43 -13.67
C GLN A 31 23.07 -3.59 -13.45
N ILE A 32 22.53 -2.84 -12.47
CA ILE A 32 21.15 -2.96 -12.00
C ILE A 32 20.41 -1.64 -12.22
N LEU A 33 19.33 -1.69 -12.98
CA LEU A 33 18.35 -0.61 -13.09
C LEU A 33 17.13 -0.95 -12.25
N LEU A 34 16.79 -0.11 -11.30
CA LEU A 34 15.57 -0.25 -10.50
C LEU A 34 14.43 0.54 -11.14
N VAL A 35 13.22 -0.02 -11.06
CA VAL A 35 11.98 0.65 -11.46
C VAL A 35 10.98 0.56 -10.32
N ASP A 36 10.58 1.74 -9.85
CA ASP A 36 9.71 2.03 -8.71
C ASP A 36 10.24 1.55 -7.34
N CYS A 37 9.72 2.15 -6.28
CA CYS A 37 9.93 1.77 -4.89
C CYS A 37 8.76 2.27 -4.03
N GLY A 38 7.72 1.45 -3.95
CA GLY A 38 6.45 1.78 -3.32
C GLY A 38 6.29 1.39 -1.85
N ILE A 39 5.27 1.93 -1.20
CA ILE A 39 4.75 1.40 0.06
C ILE A 39 3.56 0.46 -0.16
N GLY A 40 3.26 -0.36 0.82
CA GLY A 40 2.01 -1.08 0.98
C GLY A 40 1.38 -0.73 2.33
N PHE A 41 0.09 -0.99 2.48
CA PHE A 41 -0.62 -0.77 3.74
C PHE A 41 -0.67 -2.06 4.56
N ALA A 42 -0.40 -1.96 5.85
CA ALA A 42 -0.48 -3.09 6.76
C ALA A 42 -1.95 -3.39 7.12
N ASP A 43 -2.27 -4.68 7.22
CA ASP A 43 -3.57 -5.18 7.69
C ASP A 43 -3.48 -5.70 9.14
N GLU A 44 -4.54 -6.38 9.60
CA GLU A 44 -4.64 -6.95 10.95
C GLU A 44 -3.49 -7.93 11.30
N ARG A 45 -2.76 -8.45 10.31
CA ARG A 45 -1.59 -9.29 10.56
C ARG A 45 -0.45 -8.48 11.17
N PHE A 46 -0.37 -7.17 10.97
CA PHE A 46 0.75 -6.34 11.45
C PHE A 46 0.29 -5.32 12.50
N PRO A 47 -0.06 -5.77 13.72
CA PRO A 47 -0.64 -4.89 14.74
C PRO A 47 0.31 -3.74 15.12
N GLY A 48 -0.22 -2.53 15.00
CA GLY A 48 0.50 -1.28 15.29
C GLY A 48 1.41 -0.81 14.15
N ILE A 49 1.38 -1.44 12.98
CA ILE A 49 2.09 -1.02 11.77
C ILE A 49 1.08 -0.39 10.81
N ASP A 50 1.45 0.75 10.22
CA ASP A 50 0.64 1.39 9.16
C ASP A 50 1.18 1.07 7.76
N LEU A 51 2.51 1.06 7.61
CA LEU A 51 3.19 0.98 6.31
C LEU A 51 4.14 -0.22 6.23
N LEU A 52 4.11 -0.86 5.06
CA LEU A 52 5.03 -1.90 4.64
C LEU A 52 5.89 -1.38 3.48
N LEU A 53 7.14 -1.79 3.42
CA LEU A 53 8.10 -1.47 2.37
C LEU A 53 8.66 -2.76 1.77
N PRO A 54 9.09 -2.79 0.50
CA PRO A 54 9.83 -3.93 -0.04
C PRO A 54 11.17 -4.06 0.70
N ASP A 55 11.65 -5.29 0.93
CA ASP A 55 12.99 -5.50 1.50
C ASP A 55 14.05 -5.61 0.40
N PRO A 56 14.94 -4.61 0.24
CA PRO A 56 16.00 -4.64 -0.77
C PRO A 56 17.25 -5.40 -0.30
N ALA A 57 17.15 -6.33 0.67
CA ALA A 57 18.29 -7.07 1.22
C ALA A 57 19.23 -7.63 0.13
N PHE A 58 18.66 -8.17 -0.95
CA PHE A 58 19.39 -8.68 -2.12
C PHE A 58 20.29 -7.63 -2.80
N LEU A 59 19.92 -6.36 -2.75
CA LEU A 59 20.65 -5.25 -3.37
C LEU A 59 21.77 -4.71 -2.48
N LYS A 60 21.82 -5.08 -1.19
CA LYS A 60 22.77 -4.52 -0.21
C LYS A 60 24.23 -4.77 -0.60
N GLU A 61 24.54 -5.98 -1.04
CA GLU A 61 25.89 -6.37 -1.47
C GLU A 61 26.21 -5.92 -2.90
N ARG A 62 25.20 -5.47 -3.65
CA ARG A 62 25.29 -5.00 -5.04
C ARG A 62 24.95 -3.52 -5.19
N LYS A 63 25.14 -2.75 -4.12
CA LYS A 63 24.77 -1.32 -4.09
C LYS A 63 25.50 -0.53 -5.17
N GLU A 64 26.79 -0.81 -5.35
CA GLU A 64 27.65 -0.14 -6.35
C GLU A 64 27.27 -0.51 -7.79
N ASP A 65 26.54 -1.61 -7.98
CA ASP A 65 26.06 -2.06 -9.28
C ASP A 65 24.75 -1.33 -9.69
N ILE A 66 24.10 -0.61 -8.77
CA ILE A 66 22.84 0.10 -9.04
C ILE A 66 23.13 1.39 -9.79
N VAL A 67 22.82 1.40 -11.08
CA VAL A 67 23.11 2.54 -11.97
C VAL A 67 22.04 3.63 -11.91
N GLY A 68 20.84 3.30 -11.42
CA GLY A 68 19.77 4.27 -11.23
C GLY A 68 18.47 3.65 -10.74
N LEU A 69 17.59 4.53 -10.25
CA LEU A 69 16.20 4.23 -9.91
C LEU A 69 15.29 5.09 -10.78
N ILE A 70 14.44 4.45 -11.56
CA ILE A 70 13.36 5.15 -12.27
C ILE A 70 12.11 5.08 -11.41
N VAL A 71 11.41 6.20 -11.25
CA VAL A 71 10.06 6.21 -10.66
C VAL A 71 9.07 6.60 -11.75
N THR A 72 8.17 5.69 -12.08
CA THR A 72 7.23 5.80 -13.21
C THR A 72 6.19 6.87 -12.98
N HIS A 73 5.67 6.99 -11.74
CA HIS A 73 4.65 7.97 -11.37
C HIS A 73 4.55 8.17 -9.85
N ALA A 74 3.72 9.13 -9.42
CA ALA A 74 3.68 9.60 -8.03
C ALA A 74 2.65 8.90 -7.12
N HIS A 75 2.17 7.70 -7.47
CA HIS A 75 1.37 6.93 -6.52
C HIS A 75 2.22 6.34 -5.40
N GLU A 76 1.66 6.26 -4.20
CA GLU A 76 2.38 5.83 -2.99
C GLU A 76 2.94 4.39 -3.12
N ASP A 77 2.25 3.51 -3.83
CA ASP A 77 2.68 2.16 -4.19
C ASP A 77 3.79 2.10 -5.25
N HIS A 78 4.25 3.23 -5.78
CA HIS A 78 5.41 3.32 -6.69
C HIS A 78 6.51 4.26 -6.20
N VAL A 79 6.15 5.31 -5.45
CA VAL A 79 7.13 6.32 -4.95
C VAL A 79 7.31 6.30 -3.44
N GLY A 80 6.37 5.69 -2.70
CA GLY A 80 6.23 5.90 -1.26
C GLY A 80 7.40 5.41 -0.42
N ALA A 81 8.10 4.36 -0.84
CA ALA A 81 9.24 3.79 -0.12
C ALA A 81 10.59 4.40 -0.51
N VAL A 82 10.65 5.22 -1.58
CA VAL A 82 11.90 5.80 -2.07
C VAL A 82 12.63 6.55 -0.96
N ALA A 83 11.97 7.45 -0.23
CA ALA A 83 12.62 8.23 0.83
C ALA A 83 13.08 7.35 2.01
N TYR A 84 12.36 6.28 2.35
CA TYR A 84 12.75 5.36 3.40
C TYR A 84 13.97 4.50 3.03
N LEU A 85 14.10 4.15 1.75
CA LEU A 85 15.07 3.15 1.28
C LEU A 85 16.21 3.73 0.44
N TRP A 86 16.17 5.02 0.07
CA TRP A 86 17.15 5.60 -0.86
C TRP A 86 18.58 5.43 -0.39
N GLU A 87 18.90 5.55 0.91
CA GLU A 87 20.27 5.36 1.41
C GLU A 87 20.80 3.92 1.15
N ARG A 88 19.91 2.93 1.04
CA ARG A 88 20.25 1.55 0.69
C ARG A 88 20.59 1.41 -0.80
N PHE A 89 20.05 2.27 -1.66
CA PHE A 89 20.33 2.29 -3.10
C PHE A 89 21.50 3.22 -3.44
N GLY A 90 21.50 4.45 -2.91
CA GLY A 90 22.56 5.45 -3.11
C GLY A 90 22.74 5.92 -4.56
N CYS A 91 21.74 5.71 -5.43
CA CYS A 91 21.84 5.96 -6.86
C CYS A 91 21.06 7.22 -7.32
N PRO A 92 21.31 7.72 -8.53
CA PRO A 92 20.47 8.75 -9.17
C PRO A 92 19.04 8.28 -9.40
N ILE A 93 18.08 9.18 -9.17
CA ILE A 93 16.67 8.96 -9.41
C ILE A 93 16.25 9.68 -10.70
N TYR A 94 15.51 9.01 -11.57
CA TYR A 94 14.96 9.56 -12.81
C TYR A 94 13.43 9.48 -12.78
N THR A 95 12.75 10.60 -13.00
CA THR A 95 11.28 10.63 -12.94
C THR A 95 10.72 11.90 -13.57
N GLY A 96 9.39 12.02 -13.69
CA GLY A 96 8.75 13.24 -14.16
C GLY A 96 8.81 14.38 -13.14
N GLU A 97 8.57 15.61 -13.61
CA GLU A 97 8.60 16.82 -12.78
C GLU A 97 7.66 16.73 -11.57
N PHE A 98 6.42 16.27 -11.76
CA PHE A 98 5.46 16.13 -10.67
C PHE A 98 5.96 15.16 -9.59
N THR A 99 6.44 13.98 -9.98
CA THR A 99 6.97 12.97 -9.06
C THR A 99 8.24 13.43 -8.37
N ALA A 100 9.11 14.18 -9.06
CA ALA A 100 10.30 14.79 -8.46
C ALA A 100 9.91 15.75 -7.33
N ALA A 101 8.92 16.62 -7.56
CA ALA A 101 8.42 17.52 -6.52
C ALA A 101 7.79 16.77 -5.33
N VAL A 102 7.05 15.68 -5.58
CA VAL A 102 6.54 14.80 -4.50
C VAL A 102 7.68 14.19 -3.68
N LEU A 103 8.74 13.72 -4.36
CA LEU A 103 9.92 13.17 -3.72
C LEU A 103 10.67 14.19 -2.87
N GLU A 104 10.82 15.44 -3.32
CA GLU A 104 11.46 16.50 -2.54
C GLU A 104 10.77 16.75 -1.19
N HIS A 105 9.43 16.68 -1.15
CA HIS A 105 8.69 16.73 0.10
C HIS A 105 8.99 15.52 0.99
N LYS A 106 8.98 14.30 0.43
CA LYS A 106 9.26 13.07 1.18
C LYS A 106 10.70 13.04 1.72
N PHE A 107 11.69 13.49 0.96
CA PHE A 107 13.07 13.57 1.43
C PHE A 107 13.23 14.57 2.57
N ARG A 108 12.51 15.71 2.53
CA ARG A 108 12.51 16.65 3.66
C ARG A 108 11.90 16.03 4.92
N ASP A 109 10.81 15.29 4.79
CA ASP A 109 10.15 14.60 5.90
C ASP A 109 11.09 13.55 6.55
N GLU A 110 11.86 12.82 5.73
CA GLU A 110 12.86 11.84 6.18
C GLU A 110 14.23 12.45 6.52
N GLY A 111 14.39 13.78 6.39
CA GLY A 111 15.64 14.48 6.68
C GLY A 111 16.79 14.21 5.70
N LEU A 112 16.51 13.61 4.54
CA LEU A 112 17.48 13.35 3.48
C LEU A 112 17.83 14.64 2.73
N LYS A 113 19.11 14.79 2.39
CA LYS A 113 19.67 15.97 1.70
C LYS A 113 20.49 15.55 0.49
N ASN A 114 20.51 16.39 -0.54
CA ASN A 114 21.32 16.20 -1.75
C ASN A 114 21.05 14.88 -2.50
N VAL A 115 19.81 14.38 -2.45
CA VAL A 115 19.39 13.23 -3.25
C VAL A 115 19.41 13.63 -4.74
N PRO A 116 20.15 12.93 -5.62
CA PRO A 116 20.27 13.29 -7.03
C PRO A 116 19.02 12.87 -7.81
N VAL A 117 17.97 13.70 -7.75
CA VAL A 117 16.75 13.55 -8.55
C VAL A 117 16.90 14.28 -9.88
N LYS A 118 16.64 13.58 -10.98
CA LYS A 118 16.67 14.09 -12.34
C LYS A 118 15.24 14.06 -12.89
N ALA A 119 14.62 15.22 -12.97
CA ALA A 119 13.36 15.39 -13.70
C ALA A 119 13.63 15.20 -15.21
N VAL A 120 12.88 14.32 -15.86
CA VAL A 120 13.00 14.03 -17.30
C VAL A 120 11.77 14.53 -18.05
N ASP A 121 11.99 14.96 -19.29
CA ASP A 121 10.91 15.38 -20.17
C ASP A 121 10.02 14.19 -20.59
N PRO A 122 8.74 14.42 -20.93
CA PRO A 122 7.77 13.34 -21.23
C PRO A 122 8.06 12.41 -22.42
N GLN A 123 9.17 12.62 -23.14
CA GLN A 123 9.66 11.77 -24.24
C GLN A 123 11.19 11.63 -24.20
N ALA A 124 11.80 11.89 -23.04
CA ALA A 124 13.24 11.85 -22.88
C ALA A 124 13.78 10.43 -23.15
N ARG A 125 14.96 10.39 -23.78
CA ARG A 125 15.77 9.17 -23.92
C ARG A 125 17.06 9.37 -23.14
N VAL A 126 17.34 8.49 -22.19
CA VAL A 126 18.42 8.64 -21.22
C VAL A 126 19.19 7.32 -21.13
N ASN A 127 20.52 7.41 -21.24
CA ASN A 127 21.40 6.28 -20.96
C ASN A 127 21.65 6.19 -19.45
N ILE A 128 21.36 5.04 -18.85
CA ILE A 128 21.57 4.73 -17.44
C ILE A 128 22.35 3.43 -17.39
N GLY A 129 23.67 3.51 -17.22
CA GLY A 129 24.53 2.33 -17.35
C GLY A 129 24.46 1.75 -18.77
N PRO A 130 24.15 0.44 -18.94
CA PRO A 130 24.02 -0.20 -20.25
C PRO A 130 22.58 -0.12 -20.78
N PHE A 131 21.66 0.53 -20.05
CA PHE A 131 20.26 0.65 -20.40
C PHE A 131 20.01 1.97 -21.13
N ASP A 132 19.52 1.90 -22.35
CA ASP A 132 19.02 3.06 -23.09
C ASP A 132 17.51 3.15 -22.89
N VAL A 133 17.07 4.12 -22.08
CA VAL A 133 15.71 4.19 -21.58
C VAL A 133 14.97 5.36 -22.22
N GLN A 134 13.90 5.06 -22.95
CA GLN A 134 12.95 6.05 -23.43
C GLN A 134 11.71 6.07 -22.54
N PHE A 135 11.40 7.26 -22.01
CA PHE A 135 10.17 7.53 -21.27
C PHE A 135 9.03 7.78 -22.25
N VAL A 136 7.90 7.12 -22.05
CA VAL A 136 6.71 7.25 -22.91
C VAL A 136 5.54 7.69 -22.05
N SER A 137 5.02 8.89 -22.31
CA SER A 137 3.86 9.42 -21.57
C SER A 137 2.64 8.52 -21.75
N VAL A 138 2.01 8.16 -20.63
CA VAL A 138 0.76 7.40 -20.59
C VAL A 138 -0.30 8.13 -19.77
N ALA A 139 -1.55 7.97 -20.15
CA ALA A 139 -2.67 8.38 -19.35
C ALA A 139 -2.78 7.47 -18.13
N HIS A 140 -2.97 8.07 -16.96
CA HIS A 140 -3.21 7.40 -15.69
C HIS A 140 -3.85 8.41 -14.71
N SER A 141 -4.15 8.01 -13.48
CA SER A 141 -4.82 8.88 -12.50
C SER A 141 -3.95 10.00 -11.90
N VAL A 142 -2.65 10.02 -12.18
CA VAL A 142 -1.71 11.03 -11.67
C VAL A 142 -0.88 11.65 -12.81
N PRO A 143 -0.49 12.94 -12.74
CA PRO A 143 0.34 13.59 -13.75
C PRO A 143 1.71 12.92 -13.94
N ASN A 144 2.29 13.13 -15.13
CA ASN A 144 3.60 12.62 -15.53
C ASN A 144 3.80 11.13 -15.22
N SER A 145 2.83 10.31 -15.65
CA SER A 145 2.93 8.86 -15.61
C SER A 145 3.61 8.34 -16.88
N PHE A 146 4.51 7.36 -16.72
CA PHE A 146 5.32 6.84 -17.82
C PHE A 146 5.33 5.32 -17.91
N SER A 147 5.24 4.82 -19.14
CA SER A 147 5.85 3.55 -19.51
C SER A 147 7.31 3.76 -19.89
N LEU A 148 8.10 2.69 -19.84
CA LEU A 148 9.52 2.70 -20.18
C LEU A 148 9.77 1.72 -21.33
N ILE A 149 10.41 2.21 -22.40
CA ILE A 149 11.06 1.35 -23.40
C ILE A 149 12.53 1.27 -23.01
N ILE A 150 12.98 0.09 -22.61
CA ILE A 150 14.33 -0.17 -22.12
C ILE A 150 15.05 -1.00 -23.17
N ASP A 151 15.97 -0.38 -23.89
CA ASP A 151 16.82 -1.02 -24.88
C ASP A 151 18.12 -1.52 -24.23
N THR A 152 18.47 -2.78 -24.53
CA THR A 152 19.74 -3.41 -24.18
C THR A 152 20.30 -4.16 -25.40
N PRO A 153 21.58 -4.54 -25.43
CA PRO A 153 22.11 -5.39 -26.50
C PRO A 153 21.39 -6.72 -26.69
N GLN A 154 20.73 -7.25 -25.64
CA GLN A 154 19.96 -8.50 -25.70
C GLN A 154 18.54 -8.31 -26.25
N GLY A 155 18.03 -7.07 -26.29
CA GLY A 155 16.72 -6.75 -26.82
C GLY A 155 15.99 -5.65 -26.05
N ARG A 156 14.80 -5.34 -26.55
CA ARG A 156 13.93 -4.29 -26.05
C ARG A 156 12.91 -4.82 -25.05
N ILE A 157 12.83 -4.20 -23.89
CA ILE A 157 11.79 -4.44 -22.90
C ILE A 157 10.84 -3.24 -22.89
N VAL A 158 9.54 -3.50 -22.74
CA VAL A 158 8.56 -2.46 -22.38
C VAL A 158 8.07 -2.73 -20.97
N HIS A 159 8.41 -1.84 -20.03
CA HIS A 159 7.82 -1.80 -18.70
C HIS A 159 6.61 -0.87 -18.76
N SER A 160 5.41 -1.38 -18.53
CA SER A 160 4.20 -0.60 -18.75
C SER A 160 4.06 0.56 -17.76
N GLY A 161 4.58 0.41 -16.53
CA GLY A 161 4.08 1.19 -15.41
C GLY A 161 2.57 1.00 -15.27
N ASP A 162 1.90 1.97 -14.67
CA ASP A 162 0.44 2.00 -14.58
C ASP A 162 -0.13 2.93 -15.64
N TRP A 163 -1.16 2.47 -16.35
CA TRP A 163 -1.65 3.16 -17.55
C TRP A 163 -3.09 2.81 -17.90
N ASN A 164 -3.73 3.65 -18.70
CA ASN A 164 -4.94 3.32 -19.45
C ASN A 164 -4.91 4.00 -20.83
N LEU A 165 -5.97 3.83 -21.63
CA LEU A 165 -6.18 4.52 -22.90
C LEU A 165 -7.32 5.54 -22.80
N ASP A 166 -7.31 6.38 -21.74
CA ASP A 166 -8.27 7.48 -21.63
C ASP A 166 -8.17 8.38 -22.89
N PRO A 167 -9.24 8.49 -23.70
CA PRO A 167 -9.20 9.30 -24.92
C PRO A 167 -9.25 10.81 -24.64
N LYS A 168 -9.68 11.21 -23.43
CA LYS A 168 -9.90 12.59 -23.01
C LYS A 168 -9.48 12.79 -21.55
N PRO A 169 -8.19 12.57 -21.22
CA PRO A 169 -7.72 12.73 -19.85
C PRO A 169 -7.88 14.18 -19.41
N VAL A 170 -8.25 14.37 -18.14
CA VAL A 170 -8.40 15.72 -17.55
C VAL A 170 -7.03 16.36 -17.25
N LEU A 171 -5.99 15.53 -17.13
CA LEU A 171 -4.61 15.94 -16.91
C LEU A 171 -3.68 15.29 -17.93
N GLY A 172 -2.73 16.05 -18.45
CA GLY A 172 -1.76 15.56 -19.42
C GLY A 172 -2.37 15.26 -20.79
N ALA A 173 -1.63 14.50 -21.58
CA ALA A 173 -2.04 14.05 -22.91
C ALA A 173 -2.51 12.58 -22.87
N PRO A 174 -3.32 12.14 -23.85
CA PRO A 174 -3.59 10.72 -24.05
C PRO A 174 -2.29 9.92 -24.22
N THR A 175 -2.39 8.61 -23.93
CA THR A 175 -1.30 7.66 -24.12
C THR A 175 -0.73 7.70 -25.54
N ASP A 176 0.59 7.77 -25.67
CA ASP A 176 1.29 7.87 -26.97
C ASP A 176 1.32 6.52 -27.72
N GLU A 177 0.19 6.20 -28.34
CA GLU A 177 -0.02 5.00 -29.16
C GLU A 177 1.05 4.85 -30.26
N LYS A 178 1.50 5.96 -30.86
CA LYS A 178 2.45 5.92 -31.99
C LYS A 178 3.78 5.33 -31.54
N THR A 179 4.30 5.80 -30.39
CA THR A 179 5.58 5.34 -29.86
C THR A 179 5.56 3.83 -29.56
N PHE A 180 4.46 3.28 -29.02
CA PHE A 180 4.33 1.84 -28.81
C PHE A 180 4.26 1.03 -30.11
N LYS A 181 3.55 1.53 -31.13
CA LYS A 181 3.54 0.88 -32.46
C LYS A 181 4.91 0.88 -33.12
N ASP A 182 5.63 1.99 -33.05
CA ASP A 182 7.00 2.11 -33.56
C ASP A 182 7.94 1.16 -32.80
N ALA A 183 7.76 1.02 -31.48
CA ALA A 183 8.50 0.06 -30.67
C ALA A 183 8.24 -1.38 -31.08
N GLY A 184 6.97 -1.77 -31.29
CA GLY A 184 6.58 -3.09 -31.77
C GLY A 184 6.99 -3.38 -33.21
N ALA A 185 7.17 -2.36 -34.05
CA ALA A 185 7.72 -2.52 -35.41
C ALA A 185 9.22 -2.84 -35.40
N GLN A 186 9.95 -2.34 -34.39
CA GLN A 186 11.37 -2.62 -34.18
C GLN A 186 11.62 -3.93 -33.41
N GLY A 187 10.56 -4.56 -32.88
CA GLY A 187 10.61 -5.81 -32.14
C GLY A 187 10.72 -5.60 -30.63
N VAL A 188 9.87 -6.29 -29.87
CA VAL A 188 9.84 -6.24 -28.40
C VAL A 188 10.12 -7.63 -27.86
N LEU A 189 11.18 -7.76 -27.06
CA LEU A 189 11.56 -9.00 -26.40
C LEU A 189 10.55 -9.34 -25.31
N ALA A 190 10.33 -8.41 -24.37
CA ALA A 190 9.45 -8.64 -23.23
C ALA A 190 8.55 -7.43 -22.94
N TYR A 191 7.31 -7.71 -22.55
CA TYR A 191 6.37 -6.76 -21.96
C TYR A 191 6.17 -7.12 -20.49
N ILE A 192 6.52 -6.18 -19.60
CA ILE A 192 6.30 -6.28 -18.16
C ILE A 192 5.06 -5.43 -17.86
N GLY A 193 3.93 -6.07 -17.58
CA GLY A 193 2.61 -5.45 -17.74
C GLY A 193 1.77 -5.37 -16.47
N ASP A 194 1.16 -4.21 -16.25
CA ASP A 194 0.11 -3.98 -15.25
C ASP A 194 -1.04 -4.97 -15.42
N SER A 195 -1.35 -5.70 -14.35
CA SER A 195 -2.36 -6.76 -14.33
C SER A 195 -3.62 -6.39 -13.55
N THR A 196 -3.67 -5.21 -12.93
CA THR A 196 -4.69 -4.78 -11.96
C THR A 196 -6.12 -5.11 -12.41
N ASN A 197 -6.40 -4.90 -13.69
CA ASN A 197 -7.71 -5.10 -14.30
C ASN A 197 -7.75 -6.17 -15.39
N ALA A 198 -6.78 -7.07 -15.44
CA ALA A 198 -6.71 -8.11 -16.46
C ALA A 198 -7.90 -9.09 -16.44
N GLU A 199 -8.61 -9.20 -15.32
CA GLU A 199 -9.85 -9.97 -15.20
C GLU A 199 -11.11 -9.20 -15.63
N VAL A 200 -11.00 -7.87 -15.81
CA VAL A 200 -12.14 -6.99 -16.07
C VAL A 200 -12.33 -6.84 -17.59
N PRO A 201 -13.50 -7.26 -18.14
CA PRO A 201 -13.79 -7.08 -19.56
C PRO A 201 -14.05 -5.61 -19.91
N GLY A 202 -13.90 -5.25 -21.18
CA GLY A 202 -14.20 -3.90 -21.68
C GLY A 202 -13.04 -2.92 -21.51
N ARG A 203 -13.38 -1.64 -21.25
CA ARG A 203 -12.45 -0.50 -21.14
C ARG A 203 -12.63 0.26 -19.83
N ALA A 204 -11.57 0.90 -19.34
CA ALA A 204 -11.55 1.63 -18.07
C ALA A 204 -12.47 2.86 -18.02
N GLY A 205 -12.66 3.56 -19.16
CA GLY A 205 -13.48 4.76 -19.30
C GLY A 205 -12.66 6.04 -19.45
N SER A 206 -13.29 7.19 -19.22
CA SER A 206 -12.64 8.51 -19.28
C SER A 206 -12.92 9.35 -18.05
N GLU A 207 -11.90 10.04 -17.54
CA GLU A 207 -12.04 10.97 -16.41
C GLU A 207 -13.02 12.13 -16.75
N SER A 208 -13.13 12.50 -18.02
CA SER A 208 -14.09 13.50 -18.50
C SER A 208 -15.56 13.09 -18.32
N ASP A 209 -15.85 11.79 -18.26
CA ASP A 209 -17.21 11.30 -17.97
C ASP A 209 -17.49 11.30 -16.47
N VAL A 210 -16.45 11.16 -15.63
CA VAL A 210 -16.57 11.31 -14.18
C VAL A 210 -16.98 12.73 -13.80
N GLU A 211 -16.39 13.76 -14.42
CA GLU A 211 -16.79 15.15 -14.20
C GLU A 211 -18.30 15.34 -14.43
N LYS A 212 -18.85 14.79 -15.53
CA LYS A 212 -20.28 14.90 -15.87
C LYS A 212 -21.15 14.11 -14.90
N GLY A 213 -20.72 12.92 -14.50
CA GLY A 213 -21.47 12.09 -13.56
C GLY A 213 -21.55 12.73 -12.19
N LEU A 214 -20.42 13.23 -11.67
CA LEU A 214 -20.37 13.99 -10.41
C LEU A 214 -21.24 15.24 -10.47
N GLU A 215 -21.24 15.98 -11.58
CA GLU A 215 -22.12 17.15 -11.76
C GLU A 215 -23.60 16.77 -11.60
N LYS A 216 -24.03 15.63 -12.12
CA LYS A 216 -25.41 15.16 -11.97
C LYS A 216 -25.72 14.75 -10.53
N GLU A 217 -24.81 14.05 -9.87
CA GLU A 217 -25.00 13.67 -8.45
C GLU A 217 -25.06 14.90 -7.54
N PHE A 218 -24.20 15.89 -7.78
CA PHE A 218 -24.16 17.10 -6.95
C PHE A 218 -25.44 17.93 -7.06
N LYS A 219 -26.09 17.96 -8.24
CA LYS A 219 -27.38 18.64 -8.44
C LYS A 219 -28.52 18.03 -7.63
N ASN A 220 -28.45 16.74 -7.33
CA ASN A 220 -29.47 16.03 -6.56
C ASN A 220 -29.29 16.15 -5.04
N CYS A 221 -28.13 16.65 -4.59
CA CYS A 221 -27.82 16.78 -3.18
C CYS A 221 -28.30 18.13 -2.63
N THR A 222 -28.95 18.13 -1.47
CA THR A 222 -29.41 19.34 -0.77
C THR A 222 -28.54 19.75 0.41
N GLY A 223 -27.82 18.81 1.03
CA GLY A 223 -26.86 19.06 2.11
C GLY A 223 -25.42 19.23 1.62
N ARG A 224 -24.47 19.01 2.54
CA ARG A 224 -23.03 18.93 2.24
C ARG A 224 -22.73 17.67 1.45
N ILE A 225 -21.68 17.73 0.63
CA ILE A 225 -21.20 16.57 -0.11
C ILE A 225 -19.77 16.29 0.30
N ALA A 226 -19.46 15.04 0.65
CA ALA A 226 -18.09 14.57 0.81
C ALA A 226 -17.77 13.55 -0.30
N VAL A 227 -16.71 13.79 -1.06
CA VAL A 227 -16.24 12.88 -2.11
C VAL A 227 -14.92 12.28 -1.68
N THR A 228 -14.87 10.95 -1.54
CA THR A 228 -13.64 10.24 -1.17
C THR A 228 -12.91 9.71 -2.39
N ILE A 229 -11.59 9.93 -2.43
CA ILE A 229 -10.69 9.57 -3.54
C ILE A 229 -9.32 9.14 -3.00
N PHE A 230 -8.48 8.55 -3.86
CA PHE A 230 -7.05 8.47 -3.59
C PHE A 230 -6.43 9.87 -3.65
N SER A 231 -5.60 10.23 -2.68
CA SER A 231 -5.05 11.59 -2.56
C SER A 231 -4.17 12.02 -3.73
N SER A 232 -3.60 11.05 -4.45
CA SER A 232 -2.77 11.27 -5.64
C SER A 232 -3.57 11.52 -6.91
N ASN A 233 -4.90 11.32 -6.91
CA ASN A 233 -5.72 11.47 -8.11
C ASN A 233 -6.06 12.95 -8.37
N ILE A 234 -5.07 13.71 -8.84
CA ILE A 234 -5.20 15.14 -9.15
C ILE A 234 -6.24 15.36 -10.27
N GLY A 235 -6.38 14.41 -11.20
CA GLY A 235 -7.36 14.49 -12.28
C GLY A 235 -8.77 14.56 -11.72
N ARG A 236 -9.06 13.68 -10.75
CA ARG A 236 -10.33 13.65 -10.03
C ARG A 236 -10.56 14.89 -9.17
N VAL A 237 -9.51 15.46 -8.57
CA VAL A 237 -9.62 16.75 -7.87
C VAL A 237 -10.18 17.82 -8.82
N LYS A 238 -9.63 17.93 -10.03
CA LYS A 238 -10.14 18.88 -11.04
C LYS A 238 -11.57 18.57 -11.46
N SER A 239 -11.88 17.30 -11.72
CA SER A 239 -13.24 16.86 -12.08
C SER A 239 -14.26 17.25 -10.99
N ILE A 240 -13.93 17.03 -9.71
CA ILE A 240 -14.78 17.41 -8.58
C ILE A 240 -14.97 18.93 -8.53
N VAL A 241 -13.90 19.70 -8.67
CA VAL A 241 -13.97 21.17 -8.59
C VAL A 241 -14.80 21.77 -9.73
N ARG A 242 -14.61 21.28 -10.95
CA ARG A 242 -15.39 21.72 -12.11
C ARG A 242 -16.86 21.34 -11.97
N ALA A 243 -17.16 20.13 -11.51
CA ALA A 243 -18.54 19.71 -11.23
C ALA A 243 -19.20 20.56 -10.14
N ALA A 244 -18.50 20.82 -9.03
CA ALA A 244 -18.98 21.64 -7.92
C ALA A 244 -19.27 23.09 -8.36
N LYS A 245 -18.36 23.69 -9.13
CA LYS A 245 -18.52 25.05 -9.67
C LYS A 245 -19.77 25.18 -10.53
N LYS A 246 -20.07 24.20 -11.39
CA LYS A 246 -21.31 24.19 -12.20
C LYS A 246 -22.58 24.06 -11.37
N CYS A 247 -22.47 23.53 -10.15
CA CYS A 247 -23.56 23.43 -9.19
C CYS A 247 -23.60 24.61 -8.20
N GLY A 248 -22.72 25.61 -8.35
CA GLY A 248 -22.64 26.75 -7.45
C GLY A 248 -22.24 26.37 -6.02
N ARG A 249 -21.31 25.41 -5.88
CA ARG A 249 -20.73 24.93 -4.63
C ARG A 249 -19.22 25.19 -4.60
N ASP A 250 -18.70 25.48 -3.42
CA ASP A 250 -17.28 25.68 -3.14
C ASP A 250 -16.65 24.38 -2.64
N VAL A 251 -15.36 24.22 -2.92
CA VAL A 251 -14.63 22.97 -2.65
C VAL A 251 -13.53 23.20 -1.61
N GLY A 252 -13.46 22.32 -0.62
CA GLY A 252 -12.31 22.22 0.27
C GLY A 252 -11.77 20.79 0.37
N VAL A 253 -10.57 20.67 0.93
CA VAL A 253 -9.84 19.40 1.02
C VAL A 253 -9.62 19.01 2.47
N ILE A 254 -9.93 17.75 2.81
CA ILE A 254 -9.82 17.21 4.17
C ILE A 254 -8.87 16.00 4.19
N GLY A 255 -7.66 16.25 4.70
CA GLY A 255 -6.66 15.21 4.94
C GLY A 255 -5.25 15.65 4.56
N ARG A 256 -4.26 15.29 5.39
CA ARG A 256 -2.86 15.73 5.22
C ARG A 256 -2.24 15.28 3.89
N SER A 257 -2.48 14.05 3.46
CA SER A 257 -1.95 13.56 2.18
C SER A 257 -2.54 14.30 0.99
N LEU A 258 -3.83 14.63 1.04
CA LEU A 258 -4.50 15.40 -0.01
C LEU A 258 -3.98 16.85 -0.05
N HIS A 259 -3.84 17.54 1.09
CA HIS A 259 -3.22 18.87 1.13
C HIS A 259 -1.82 18.89 0.51
N ARG A 260 -0.99 17.88 0.82
CA ARG A 260 0.35 17.77 0.26
C ARG A 260 0.30 17.59 -1.26
N MET A 261 -0.49 16.64 -1.76
CA MET A 261 -0.58 16.36 -3.18
C MET A 261 -1.15 17.53 -3.98
N VAL A 262 -2.17 18.20 -3.44
CA VAL A 262 -2.74 19.44 -4.00
C VAL A 262 -1.72 20.57 -4.01
N GLY A 263 -0.97 20.77 -2.92
CA GLY A 263 0.06 21.80 -2.84
C GLY A 263 1.16 21.60 -3.88
N VAL A 264 1.62 20.36 -4.06
CA VAL A 264 2.59 20.01 -5.11
C VAL A 264 1.98 20.24 -6.50
N ALA A 265 0.74 19.80 -6.73
CA ALA A 265 0.06 19.97 -8.01
C ALA A 265 -0.12 21.45 -8.38
N HIS A 266 -0.40 22.30 -7.39
CA HIS A 266 -0.47 23.75 -7.59
C HIS A 266 0.91 24.34 -7.90
N SER A 267 1.98 23.95 -7.19
CA SER A 267 3.33 24.44 -7.50
C SER A 267 3.85 24.05 -8.88
N CYS A 268 3.35 22.93 -9.44
CA CYS A 268 3.66 22.47 -10.79
C CYS A 268 2.67 23.01 -11.85
N GLY A 269 1.72 23.89 -11.49
CA GLY A 269 0.78 24.51 -12.43
C GLY A 269 -0.39 23.63 -12.89
N TYR A 270 -0.59 22.43 -12.31
CA TYR A 270 -1.67 21.52 -12.75
C TYR A 270 -3.06 21.99 -12.34
N LEU A 271 -3.15 22.91 -11.38
CA LEU A 271 -4.39 23.40 -10.79
C LEU A 271 -4.66 24.90 -11.07
N ASP A 272 -3.90 25.54 -11.97
CA ASP A 272 -4.01 26.98 -12.24
C ASP A 272 -5.34 27.41 -12.89
N ASP A 273 -6.07 26.45 -13.48
CA ASP A 273 -7.34 26.67 -14.15
C ASP A 273 -8.57 26.42 -13.25
N ILE A 274 -8.36 26.13 -11.97
CA ILE A 274 -9.42 25.96 -10.97
C ILE A 274 -9.31 26.98 -9.83
N PRO A 275 -10.41 27.29 -9.12
CA PRO A 275 -10.36 28.14 -7.92
C PRO A 275 -9.51 27.51 -6.81
N ASP A 276 -9.04 28.37 -5.90
CA ASP A 276 -8.35 27.93 -4.67
C ASP A 276 -9.27 27.04 -3.82
N LEU A 277 -8.66 26.01 -3.24
CA LEU A 277 -9.35 25.03 -2.41
C LEU A 277 -9.37 25.48 -0.96
N LEU A 278 -10.55 25.44 -0.35
CA LEU A 278 -10.76 25.85 1.03
C LEU A 278 -10.21 24.83 2.03
N ASN A 279 -9.86 25.30 3.23
CA ASN A 279 -9.56 24.44 4.36
C ASN A 279 -10.84 24.10 5.16
N ALA A 280 -10.71 23.25 6.18
CA ALA A 280 -11.85 22.82 7.01
C ALA A 280 -12.53 23.99 7.76
N GLU A 281 -11.77 24.98 8.20
CA GLU A 281 -12.28 26.14 8.93
C GLU A 281 -13.11 27.05 8.02
N ASP A 282 -12.61 27.36 6.83
CA ASP A 282 -13.28 28.20 5.83
C ASP A 282 -14.61 27.57 5.36
N LEU A 283 -14.63 26.25 5.19
CA LEU A 283 -15.85 25.50 4.86
C LEU A 283 -16.92 25.63 5.95
N GLY A 284 -16.54 25.82 7.20
CA GLY A 284 -17.46 25.97 8.33
C GLY A 284 -18.32 27.23 8.28
N PHE A 285 -17.92 28.25 7.49
CA PHE A 285 -18.67 29.50 7.32
C PHE A 285 -19.69 29.47 6.17
N LEU A 286 -19.68 28.42 5.34
CA LEU A 286 -20.56 28.30 4.19
C LEU A 286 -21.88 27.60 4.55
N PRO A 287 -22.99 27.94 3.88
CA PRO A 287 -24.22 27.14 3.94
C PRO A 287 -23.98 25.70 3.48
N ASP A 288 -24.69 24.74 4.08
CA ASP A 288 -24.48 23.30 3.81
C ASP A 288 -24.64 22.93 2.33
N ASP A 289 -25.61 23.54 1.63
CA ASP A 289 -25.87 23.33 0.20
C ASP A 289 -24.81 23.96 -0.72
N LYS A 290 -23.82 24.64 -0.15
CA LYS A 290 -22.66 25.23 -0.85
C LYS A 290 -21.38 24.45 -0.67
N VAL A 291 -21.36 23.40 0.14
CA VAL A 291 -20.13 22.69 0.52
C VAL A 291 -19.94 21.41 -0.30
N VAL A 292 -18.75 21.27 -0.90
CA VAL A 292 -18.17 20.00 -1.34
C VAL A 292 -16.81 19.81 -0.66
N MET A 293 -16.61 18.66 -0.06
CA MET A 293 -15.36 18.27 0.59
C MET A 293 -14.73 17.11 -0.16
N ILE A 294 -13.46 17.24 -0.55
CA ILE A 294 -12.68 16.10 -1.02
C ILE A 294 -11.98 15.51 0.20
N VAL A 295 -12.24 14.24 0.50
CA VAL A 295 -11.86 13.62 1.76
C VAL A 295 -10.97 12.40 1.51
N THR A 296 -9.93 12.23 2.32
CA THR A 296 -9.10 11.01 2.32
C THR A 296 -9.82 9.85 3.04
N GLY A 297 -9.47 8.60 2.69
CA GLY A 297 -10.00 7.41 3.35
C GLY A 297 -10.92 6.57 2.47
N SER A 298 -10.62 6.48 1.18
CA SER A 298 -11.42 5.72 0.22
C SER A 298 -11.41 4.21 0.49
N GLN A 299 -10.39 3.71 1.20
CA GLN A 299 -10.22 2.30 1.54
C GLN A 299 -10.59 1.98 2.99
N GLY A 300 -11.21 2.92 3.72
CA GLY A 300 -11.66 2.70 5.09
C GLY A 300 -10.56 2.75 6.15
N GLU A 301 -9.37 3.24 5.79
CA GLU A 301 -8.20 3.26 6.67
C GLU A 301 -8.53 3.95 8.00
N TYR A 302 -8.32 3.26 9.12
CA TYR A 302 -8.86 3.67 10.43
C TYR A 302 -8.52 5.12 10.83
N ARG A 303 -7.32 5.60 10.47
CA ARG A 303 -6.82 6.95 10.79
C ARG A 303 -7.13 8.02 9.74
N SER A 304 -7.74 7.64 8.61
CA SER A 304 -8.12 8.55 7.53
C SER A 304 -9.17 9.57 7.99
N ALA A 305 -9.33 10.64 7.21
CA ALA A 305 -10.32 11.67 7.51
C ALA A 305 -11.75 11.12 7.47
N LEU A 306 -12.12 10.37 6.43
CA LEU A 306 -13.46 9.83 6.28
C LEU A 306 -13.82 8.85 7.41
N ALA A 307 -12.89 7.96 7.78
CA ALA A 307 -13.13 7.01 8.86
C ALA A 307 -13.35 7.71 10.22
N LYS A 308 -12.61 8.80 10.49
CA LYS A 308 -12.83 9.63 11.69
C LYS A 308 -14.17 10.37 11.64
N ILE A 309 -14.54 10.94 10.49
CA ILE A 309 -15.83 11.61 10.29
C ILE A 309 -16.97 10.63 10.54
N ALA A 310 -16.88 9.42 9.95
CA ALA A 310 -17.89 8.37 10.10
C ALA A 310 -18.08 7.93 11.56
N ARG A 311 -17.04 7.98 12.40
CA ARG A 311 -17.13 7.67 13.84
C ARG A 311 -17.45 8.87 14.73
N GLY A 312 -17.50 10.08 14.18
CA GLY A 312 -17.68 11.32 14.96
C GLY A 312 -16.42 11.81 15.69
N ASP A 313 -15.24 11.30 15.32
CA ASP A 313 -13.95 11.58 15.97
C ASP A 313 -13.16 12.72 15.29
N HIS A 314 -13.64 13.26 14.15
CA HIS A 314 -12.93 14.29 13.41
C HIS A 314 -13.10 15.66 14.07
N ARG A 315 -11.99 16.31 14.42
CA ARG A 315 -11.98 17.54 15.22
C ARG A 315 -12.76 18.70 14.60
N ASP A 316 -12.57 18.91 13.29
CA ASP A 316 -12.99 20.15 12.62
C ASP A 316 -14.15 19.95 11.63
N VAL A 317 -14.58 18.70 11.39
CA VAL A 317 -15.54 18.37 10.32
C VAL A 317 -16.53 17.34 10.82
N THR A 318 -17.81 17.63 10.64
CA THR A 318 -18.92 16.71 10.95
C THR A 318 -19.85 16.65 9.74
N LEU A 319 -20.43 15.47 9.50
CA LEU A 319 -21.52 15.24 8.56
C LEU A 319 -22.80 14.90 9.33
N ASN A 320 -23.93 15.40 8.85
CA ASN A 320 -25.23 15.28 9.50
C ASN A 320 -26.24 14.55 8.59
N LYS A 321 -27.40 14.21 9.18
CA LYS A 321 -28.53 13.70 8.42
C LYS A 321 -28.90 14.65 7.28
N GLY A 322 -28.94 14.13 6.06
CA GLY A 322 -29.21 14.90 4.84
C GLY A 322 -27.96 15.26 4.02
N ASP A 323 -26.76 15.02 4.56
CA ASP A 323 -25.51 15.09 3.80
C ASP A 323 -25.30 13.81 2.97
N THR A 324 -24.42 13.91 1.98
CA THR A 324 -24.08 12.80 1.06
C THR A 324 -22.59 12.53 1.04
N VAL A 325 -22.21 11.26 1.11
CA VAL A 325 -20.84 10.76 0.88
C VAL A 325 -20.80 9.98 -0.43
N ILE A 326 -19.92 10.38 -1.34
CA ILE A 326 -19.69 9.74 -2.64
C ILE A 326 -18.34 9.03 -2.62
N PHE A 327 -18.35 7.72 -2.83
CA PHE A 327 -17.16 6.91 -3.01
C PHE A 327 -16.72 6.94 -4.48
N SER A 328 -15.86 7.91 -4.82
CA SER A 328 -15.32 8.08 -6.17
C SER A 328 -14.02 7.28 -6.35
N SER A 329 -14.04 6.03 -5.89
CA SER A 329 -12.90 5.13 -5.83
C SER A 329 -13.34 3.69 -6.04
N ARG A 330 -12.43 2.87 -6.54
CA ARG A 330 -12.60 1.41 -6.51
C ARG A 330 -12.19 0.86 -5.14
N GLU A 331 -12.87 -0.20 -4.73
CA GLU A 331 -12.50 -1.01 -3.58
C GLU A 331 -11.28 -1.86 -3.96
N ILE A 332 -10.16 -1.70 -3.25
CA ILE A 332 -9.00 -2.58 -3.40
C ILE A 332 -9.32 -3.89 -2.67
N PRO A 333 -9.13 -5.06 -3.32
CA PRO A 333 -9.29 -6.35 -2.67
C PRO A 333 -8.57 -6.42 -1.31
N GLY A 334 -9.25 -6.93 -0.29
CA GLY A 334 -8.75 -7.02 1.09
C GLY A 334 -9.20 -5.89 2.02
N ASN A 335 -9.64 -4.75 1.49
CA ASN A 335 -10.10 -3.61 2.31
C ASN A 335 -11.63 -3.57 2.49
N GLU A 336 -12.37 -4.57 2.01
CA GLU A 336 -13.84 -4.53 1.96
C GLU A 336 -14.46 -4.36 3.34
N ARG A 337 -13.88 -5.01 4.35
CA ARG A 337 -14.37 -4.93 5.74
C ARG A 337 -14.29 -3.50 6.29
N ASP A 338 -13.17 -2.82 6.08
CA ASP A 338 -12.94 -1.47 6.59
C ASP A 338 -13.79 -0.43 5.83
N ILE A 339 -13.87 -0.57 4.50
CA ILE A 339 -14.76 0.23 3.67
C ILE A 339 -16.22 0.10 4.13
N ASN A 340 -16.68 -1.14 4.34
CA ASN A 340 -18.04 -1.40 4.79
C ASN A 340 -18.30 -0.89 6.20
N ALA A 341 -17.32 -0.94 7.11
CA ALA A 341 -17.45 -0.34 8.44
C ALA A 341 -17.69 1.17 8.36
N VAL A 342 -16.94 1.89 7.50
CA VAL A 342 -17.16 3.32 7.26
C VAL A 342 -18.55 3.58 6.67
N LYS A 343 -18.95 2.84 5.62
CA LYS A 343 -20.29 2.98 5.01
C LYS A 343 -21.42 2.73 6.02
N ASN A 344 -21.29 1.71 6.86
CA ASN A 344 -22.29 1.37 7.87
C ASN A 344 -22.46 2.49 8.90
N ASN A 345 -21.34 3.06 9.39
CA ASN A 345 -21.39 4.16 10.35
C ASN A 345 -22.02 5.42 9.75
N LEU A 346 -21.68 5.76 8.51
CA LEU A 346 -22.29 6.89 7.78
C LEU A 346 -23.80 6.70 7.62
N THR A 347 -24.22 5.53 7.12
CA THR A 347 -25.63 5.19 6.93
C THR A 347 -26.40 5.19 8.25
N ALA A 348 -25.80 4.67 9.33
CA ALA A 348 -26.40 4.68 10.66
C ALA A 348 -26.61 6.11 11.22
N ALA A 349 -25.74 7.05 10.83
CA ALA A 349 -25.89 8.47 11.14
C ALA A 349 -26.92 9.21 10.24
N GLY A 350 -27.56 8.51 9.30
CA GLY A 350 -28.54 9.09 8.37
C GLY A 350 -27.91 9.88 7.21
N ILE A 351 -26.63 9.65 6.93
CA ILE A 351 -25.89 10.23 5.80
C ILE A 351 -26.11 9.34 4.58
N ALA A 352 -26.43 9.92 3.43
CA ALA A 352 -26.58 9.18 2.19
C ALA A 352 -25.20 8.71 1.69
N VAL A 353 -25.09 7.47 1.24
CA VAL A 353 -23.86 6.91 0.66
C VAL A 353 -24.12 6.54 -0.79
N ILE A 354 -23.28 7.03 -1.70
CA ILE A 354 -23.34 6.72 -3.13
C ILE A 354 -22.01 6.06 -3.53
N THR A 355 -22.11 4.85 -4.08
CA THR A 355 -20.97 4.14 -4.67
C THR A 355 -21.20 3.94 -6.18
N PRO A 356 -20.18 3.53 -6.96
CA PRO A 356 -20.36 3.27 -8.39
C PRO A 356 -21.41 2.20 -8.70
N ARG A 357 -21.85 1.42 -7.71
CA ARG A 357 -22.91 0.41 -7.85
C ARG A 357 -24.31 0.98 -7.64
N ASP A 358 -24.43 2.14 -7.00
CA ASP A 358 -25.71 2.73 -6.57
C ASP A 358 -26.27 3.76 -7.57
N THR A 359 -25.49 4.11 -8.60
CA THR A 359 -25.86 5.11 -9.60
C THR A 359 -25.53 4.66 -11.02
N GLU A 360 -26.35 5.10 -11.98
CA GLU A 360 -26.07 4.96 -13.41
C GLU A 360 -25.05 6.00 -13.92
N ASN A 361 -24.77 7.04 -13.12
CA ASN A 361 -23.80 8.06 -13.47
C ASN A 361 -22.37 7.56 -13.22
N VAL A 362 -21.48 7.82 -14.17
CA VAL A 362 -20.06 7.49 -14.03
C VAL A 362 -19.46 8.42 -12.98
N ILE A 363 -19.21 7.91 -11.78
CA ILE A 363 -18.58 8.67 -10.68
C ILE A 363 -17.16 8.18 -10.35
N HIS A 364 -16.71 7.13 -11.03
CA HIS A 364 -15.36 6.60 -10.93
C HIS A 364 -14.99 5.92 -12.25
N VAL A 365 -13.75 6.12 -12.69
CA VAL A 365 -13.08 5.31 -13.72
C VAL A 365 -11.74 4.85 -13.18
N SER A 366 -11.27 3.70 -13.67
CA SER A 366 -10.00 3.11 -13.28
C SER A 366 -8.83 3.82 -13.96
N GLY A 367 -7.72 3.97 -13.23
CA GLY A 367 -6.43 4.36 -13.81
C GLY A 367 -5.74 3.25 -14.60
N HIS A 368 -6.16 1.99 -14.41
CA HIS A 368 -5.54 0.78 -14.96
C HIS A 368 -6.34 0.19 -16.13
N PRO A 369 -5.70 -0.54 -17.07
CA PRO A 369 -6.29 -0.92 -18.35
C PRO A 369 -7.15 -2.18 -18.20
N CYS A 370 -8.34 -2.19 -18.81
CA CYS A 370 -9.16 -3.41 -18.90
C CYS A 370 -8.75 -4.25 -20.13
N GLN A 371 -9.39 -5.41 -20.31
CA GLN A 371 -9.00 -6.38 -21.36
C GLN A 371 -8.89 -5.81 -22.78
N ASP A 372 -9.79 -4.91 -23.19
CA ASP A 372 -9.74 -4.33 -24.55
C ASP A 372 -8.47 -3.50 -24.74
N GLU A 373 -8.11 -2.70 -23.73
CA GLU A 373 -6.92 -1.84 -23.75
C GLU A 373 -5.64 -2.69 -23.68
N ILE A 374 -5.62 -3.73 -22.85
CA ILE A 374 -4.52 -4.70 -22.80
C ILE A 374 -4.33 -5.35 -24.17
N ALA A 375 -5.42 -5.74 -24.86
CA ALA A 375 -5.34 -6.32 -26.20
C ALA A 375 -4.78 -5.34 -27.23
N GLU A 376 -5.17 -4.05 -27.16
CA GLU A 376 -4.62 -3.00 -28.00
C GLU A 376 -3.09 -2.87 -27.80
N MET A 377 -2.63 -2.78 -26.55
CA MET A 377 -1.20 -2.68 -26.22
C MET A 377 -0.41 -3.90 -26.70
N LEU A 378 -0.90 -5.11 -26.43
CA LEU A 378 -0.28 -6.34 -26.93
C LEU A 378 -0.26 -6.41 -28.46
N GLY A 379 -1.30 -5.91 -29.13
CA GLY A 379 -1.37 -5.82 -30.58
C GLY A 379 -0.40 -4.81 -31.19
N TRP A 380 -0.15 -3.69 -30.50
CA TRP A 380 0.86 -2.71 -30.91
C TRP A 380 2.27 -3.24 -30.75
N LEU A 381 2.58 -3.78 -29.57
CA LEU A 381 3.92 -4.22 -29.18
C LEU A 381 4.33 -5.56 -29.81
N ARG A 382 3.38 -6.50 -29.96
CA ARG A 382 3.63 -7.89 -30.38
C ARG A 382 4.83 -8.51 -29.65
N PRO A 383 4.84 -8.52 -28.30
CA PRO A 383 5.99 -8.96 -27.52
C PRO A 383 6.21 -10.47 -27.65
N GLN A 384 7.47 -10.92 -27.56
CA GLN A 384 7.78 -12.36 -27.52
C GLN A 384 7.45 -12.99 -26.16
N ILE A 385 7.59 -12.19 -25.09
CA ILE A 385 7.39 -12.59 -23.70
C ILE A 385 6.45 -11.60 -23.01
N VAL A 386 5.51 -12.10 -22.21
CA VAL A 386 4.75 -11.29 -21.25
C VAL A 386 5.06 -11.77 -19.83
N VAL A 387 5.43 -10.83 -18.97
CA VAL A 387 5.57 -11.04 -17.52
C VAL A 387 4.53 -10.13 -16.84
N PRO A 388 3.41 -10.68 -16.36
CA PRO A 388 2.41 -9.90 -15.64
C PRO A 388 2.96 -9.50 -14.26
N VAL A 389 2.79 -8.23 -13.90
CA VAL A 389 3.13 -7.63 -12.60
C VAL A 389 1.98 -6.75 -12.12
N HIS A 390 2.12 -6.12 -10.96
CA HIS A 390 1.12 -5.19 -10.40
C HIS A 390 -0.26 -5.84 -10.20
N GLY A 391 -0.36 -6.76 -9.24
CA GLY A 391 -1.60 -7.46 -8.91
C GLY A 391 -1.37 -8.70 -8.06
N GLU A 392 -2.44 -9.23 -7.48
CA GLU A 392 -2.41 -10.51 -6.77
C GLU A 392 -2.33 -11.66 -7.78
N ARG A 393 -2.12 -12.87 -7.24
CA ARG A 393 -1.93 -14.08 -8.07
C ARG A 393 -3.07 -14.28 -9.08
N THR A 394 -4.30 -14.00 -8.70
CA THR A 394 -5.47 -14.12 -9.58
C THR A 394 -5.39 -13.17 -10.78
N GLN A 395 -4.98 -11.91 -10.58
CA GLN A 395 -4.79 -10.95 -11.66
C GLN A 395 -3.61 -11.33 -12.56
N LEU A 396 -2.49 -11.77 -11.99
CA LEU A 396 -1.32 -12.21 -12.78
C LEU A 396 -1.67 -13.41 -13.67
N ASP A 397 -2.37 -14.40 -13.12
CA ASP A 397 -2.86 -15.56 -13.87
C ASP A 397 -3.86 -15.15 -14.95
N ALA A 398 -4.76 -14.19 -14.68
CA ALA A 398 -5.70 -13.66 -15.66
C ALA A 398 -4.99 -12.98 -16.83
N HIS A 399 -4.01 -12.13 -16.54
CA HIS A 399 -3.22 -11.44 -17.56
C HIS A 399 -2.43 -12.43 -18.41
N ALA A 400 -1.76 -13.42 -17.79
CA ALA A 400 -1.04 -14.45 -18.53
C ALA A 400 -1.97 -15.29 -19.44
N ARG A 401 -3.16 -15.67 -18.96
CA ARG A 401 -4.16 -16.37 -19.79
C ARG A 401 -4.62 -15.50 -20.95
N PHE A 402 -4.86 -14.20 -20.70
CA PHE A 402 -5.29 -13.25 -21.73
C PHE A 402 -4.20 -13.05 -22.79
N ALA A 403 -2.94 -12.87 -22.39
CA ALA A 403 -1.80 -12.77 -23.31
C ALA A 403 -1.66 -14.01 -24.20
N ARG A 404 -1.84 -15.22 -23.66
CA ARG A 404 -1.86 -16.46 -24.47
C ARG A 404 -3.02 -16.48 -25.46
N ALA A 405 -4.20 -16.01 -25.07
CA ALA A 405 -5.34 -15.88 -25.97
C ALA A 405 -5.07 -14.87 -27.10
N CYS A 406 -4.29 -13.83 -26.82
CA CYS A 406 -3.71 -12.89 -27.80
C CYS A 406 -2.49 -13.46 -28.57
N GLN A 407 -2.21 -14.76 -28.48
CA GLN A 407 -1.16 -15.49 -29.22
C GLN A 407 0.29 -15.10 -28.86
N VAL A 408 0.51 -14.50 -27.69
CA VAL A 408 1.87 -14.31 -27.15
C VAL A 408 2.50 -15.68 -26.87
N GLN A 409 3.72 -15.88 -27.36
CA GLN A 409 4.39 -17.19 -27.34
C GLN A 409 4.79 -17.63 -25.92
N ASN A 410 5.34 -16.72 -25.13
CA ASN A 410 5.84 -17.01 -23.80
C ASN A 410 5.17 -16.11 -22.76
N THR A 411 4.69 -16.72 -21.68
CA THR A 411 4.16 -16.01 -20.52
C THR A 411 4.79 -16.58 -19.26
N ILE A 412 5.40 -15.77 -18.41
CA ILE A 412 6.02 -16.20 -17.15
C ILE A 412 5.33 -15.47 -16.03
N ILE A 413 4.61 -16.19 -15.17
CA ILE A 413 3.93 -15.59 -14.01
C ILE A 413 4.94 -15.58 -12.84
N PRO A 414 5.41 -14.40 -12.41
CA PRO A 414 6.39 -14.32 -11.33
C PRO A 414 5.72 -14.48 -9.96
N VAL A 415 6.55 -14.90 -9.00
CA VAL A 415 6.40 -14.56 -7.57
C VAL A 415 7.48 -13.53 -7.21
N ASN A 416 7.30 -12.69 -6.18
CA ASN A 416 8.38 -11.80 -5.74
C ASN A 416 9.66 -12.61 -5.47
N GLY A 417 10.80 -12.12 -5.98
CA GLY A 417 12.09 -12.81 -5.92
C GLY A 417 12.40 -13.71 -7.12
N SER A 418 11.45 -13.94 -8.05
CA SER A 418 11.72 -14.76 -9.25
C SER A 418 12.83 -14.15 -10.09
N LEU A 419 13.99 -14.83 -10.22
CA LEU A 419 15.04 -14.42 -11.15
C LEU A 419 14.69 -14.96 -12.54
N ILE A 420 14.14 -14.09 -13.39
CA ILE A 420 13.72 -14.44 -14.74
C ILE A 420 14.81 -14.06 -15.73
N LYS A 421 15.42 -15.04 -16.38
CA LYS A 421 16.29 -14.80 -17.54
C LYS A 421 15.40 -14.50 -18.74
N LEU A 422 15.50 -13.30 -19.31
CA LEU A 422 14.76 -12.90 -20.51
C LEU A 422 15.53 -13.24 -21.78
N ALA A 423 16.85 -13.12 -21.75
CA ALA A 423 17.76 -13.41 -22.85
C ALA A 423 19.21 -13.62 -22.34
N PRO A 424 20.10 -14.28 -23.10
CA PRO A 424 19.83 -14.97 -24.36
C PRO A 424 19.08 -16.30 -24.15
N GLY A 425 18.49 -16.82 -25.24
CA GLY A 425 17.81 -18.12 -25.24
C GLY A 425 16.34 -18.04 -24.86
N LYS A 426 15.80 -19.15 -24.34
CA LYS A 426 14.41 -19.23 -23.92
C LYS A 426 14.25 -18.52 -22.58
N ALA A 427 13.23 -17.67 -22.48
CA ALA A 427 12.91 -17.04 -21.21
C ALA A 427 12.43 -18.06 -20.18
N GLU A 428 13.02 -18.03 -18.99
CA GLU A 428 12.72 -18.96 -17.90
C GLU A 428 13.11 -18.36 -16.53
N THR A 429 12.43 -18.83 -15.48
CA THR A 429 12.86 -18.57 -14.11
C THR A 429 14.04 -19.49 -13.80
N VAL A 430 15.22 -18.91 -13.55
CA VAL A 430 16.46 -19.67 -13.35
C VAL A 430 16.84 -19.84 -11.88
N ASP A 431 16.33 -18.97 -11.01
CA ASP A 431 16.60 -19.00 -9.56
C ASP A 431 15.50 -18.22 -8.81
N HIS A 432 15.60 -18.20 -7.48
CA HIS A 432 14.74 -17.42 -6.60
C HIS A 432 15.57 -16.65 -5.57
N ILE A 433 15.33 -15.35 -5.50
CA ILE A 433 15.94 -14.42 -4.55
C ILE A 433 15.03 -14.33 -3.33
N GLU A 434 15.60 -14.48 -2.14
CA GLU A 434 14.86 -14.26 -0.91
C GLU A 434 14.43 -12.79 -0.82
N THR A 435 13.12 -12.58 -0.80
CA THR A 435 12.48 -11.26 -0.64
C THR A 435 11.63 -11.25 0.62
N GLY A 436 11.46 -10.07 1.20
CA GLY A 436 10.64 -9.88 2.39
C GLY A 436 9.95 -8.53 2.41
N LEU A 437 9.29 -8.25 3.51
CA LEU A 437 8.69 -6.95 3.79
C LEU A 437 9.39 -6.32 4.99
N LEU A 438 9.60 -5.02 4.91
CA LEU A 438 9.96 -4.20 6.05
C LEU A 438 8.70 -3.48 6.56
N ALA A 439 8.64 -3.24 7.86
CA ALA A 439 7.58 -2.51 8.54
C ALA A 439 8.14 -1.19 9.09
N VAL A 440 7.40 -0.10 8.86
CA VAL A 440 7.66 1.19 9.51
C VAL A 440 7.01 1.16 10.89
N ASP A 441 7.79 0.81 11.91
CA ASP A 441 7.37 0.74 13.31
C ASP A 441 7.78 2.04 14.01
N MET A 442 6.87 3.02 14.02
CA MET A 442 7.09 4.35 14.59
C MET A 442 8.24 5.12 13.91
N LYS A 443 9.44 5.10 14.49
CA LYS A 443 10.64 5.83 14.00
C LYS A 443 11.75 4.88 13.52
N ARG A 444 11.42 3.61 13.30
CA ARG A 444 12.38 2.60 12.85
C ARG A 444 11.78 1.75 11.74
N ILE A 445 12.66 1.25 10.88
CA ILE A 445 12.34 0.27 9.85
C ILE A 445 12.87 -1.08 10.34
N ILE A 446 11.99 -2.06 10.49
CA ILE A 446 12.31 -3.41 10.97
C ILE A 446 11.73 -4.46 10.02
N PRO A 447 12.22 -5.71 10.00
CA PRO A 447 11.56 -6.79 9.28
C PRO A 447 10.09 -6.95 9.70
N ALA A 448 9.19 -7.26 8.78
CA ALA A 448 7.75 -7.39 9.08
C ALA A 448 7.44 -8.62 9.96
N ASP A 449 8.36 -9.60 10.01
CA ASP A 449 8.35 -10.77 10.88
C ASP A 449 9.14 -10.54 12.19
N HIS A 450 9.52 -9.29 12.50
CA HIS A 450 10.29 -8.98 13.69
C HIS A 450 9.57 -9.47 14.97
N PRO A 451 10.28 -10.06 15.96
CA PRO A 451 9.67 -10.66 17.15
C PRO A 451 8.70 -9.76 17.92
N SER A 452 8.90 -8.43 17.89
CA SER A 452 7.98 -7.49 18.52
C SER A 452 6.60 -7.44 17.85
N ILE A 453 6.52 -7.56 16.52
CA ILE A 453 5.24 -7.58 15.79
C ILE A 453 4.54 -8.92 16.04
N ILE A 454 5.28 -10.03 15.97
CA ILE A 454 4.77 -11.36 16.31
C ILE A 454 4.24 -11.39 17.76
N ALA A 455 4.97 -10.79 18.70
CA ALA A 455 4.54 -10.69 20.08
C ALA A 455 3.23 -9.90 20.21
N ARG A 456 3.14 -8.70 19.61
CA ARG A 456 1.90 -7.89 19.59
C ARG A 456 0.71 -8.69 19.05
N ARG A 457 0.91 -9.42 17.94
CA ARG A 457 -0.12 -10.29 17.34
C ARG A 457 -0.56 -11.38 18.32
N LYS A 458 0.39 -12.04 18.98
CA LYS A 458 0.09 -13.05 19.99
C LYS A 458 -0.72 -12.44 21.15
N LEU A 459 -0.32 -11.27 21.65
CA LEU A 459 -1.02 -10.59 22.75
C LEU A 459 -2.47 -10.25 22.40
N GLN A 460 -2.73 -9.84 21.15
CA GLN A 460 -4.08 -9.53 20.65
C GLN A 460 -5.04 -10.72 20.77
N TYR A 461 -4.55 -11.96 20.62
CA TYR A 461 -5.39 -13.16 20.68
C TYR A 461 -5.39 -13.86 22.03
N THR A 462 -4.31 -13.74 22.81
CA THR A 462 -4.12 -14.56 24.01
C THR A 462 -4.21 -13.81 25.32
N GLY A 463 -4.17 -12.47 25.32
CA GLY A 463 -3.94 -11.71 26.53
C GLY A 463 -2.60 -12.07 27.22
N VAL A 464 -2.39 -11.55 28.42
CA VAL A 464 -1.16 -11.71 29.20
C VAL A 464 -1.47 -12.01 30.65
N ILE A 465 -0.66 -12.89 31.26
CA ILE A 465 -0.64 -13.06 32.71
C ILE A 465 0.78 -12.77 33.21
N HIS A 466 0.87 -11.85 34.17
CA HIS A 466 2.08 -11.65 34.96
C HIS A 466 1.86 -12.19 36.36
N ILE A 467 2.80 -13.00 36.84
CA ILE A 467 2.82 -13.53 38.19
C ILE A 467 4.15 -13.14 38.81
N SER A 468 4.10 -12.49 39.97
CA SER A 468 5.28 -12.17 40.76
C SER A 468 5.16 -12.81 42.13
N ILE A 469 6.15 -13.64 42.46
CA ILE A 469 6.22 -14.33 43.73
C ILE A 469 7.56 -14.04 44.41
N VAL A 470 7.49 -13.78 45.71
CA VAL A 470 8.68 -13.56 46.54
C VAL A 470 8.90 -14.82 47.37
N MET A 471 10.13 -15.33 47.40
CA MET A 471 10.51 -16.55 48.13
C MET A 471 11.73 -16.28 49.01
N ASP A 472 11.80 -16.90 50.18
CA ASP A 472 12.99 -16.81 51.03
C ASP A 472 14.11 -17.78 50.57
N ALA A 473 15.28 -17.68 51.20
CA ALA A 473 16.40 -18.61 51.00
C ALA A 473 16.08 -20.09 51.31
N LYS A 474 14.93 -20.40 51.92
CA LYS A 474 14.49 -21.78 52.24
C LYS A 474 13.45 -22.30 51.24
N GLY A 475 13.09 -21.54 50.21
CA GLY A 475 12.09 -21.93 49.22
C GLY A 475 10.65 -21.75 49.71
N LYS A 476 10.42 -20.95 50.76
CA LYS A 476 9.08 -20.60 51.23
C LYS A 476 8.62 -19.31 50.59
N VAL A 477 7.37 -19.25 50.16
CA VAL A 477 6.73 -18.03 49.68
C VAL A 477 6.61 -17.01 50.83
N VAL A 478 7.03 -15.78 50.58
CA VAL A 478 6.99 -14.67 51.56
C VAL A 478 6.16 -13.53 50.99
N GLY A 479 5.12 -13.12 51.70
CA GLY A 479 4.21 -12.05 51.26
C GLY A 479 3.16 -12.53 50.27
N ASP A 480 2.39 -11.57 49.74
CA ASP A 480 1.26 -11.86 48.86
C ASP A 480 1.72 -12.10 47.41
N LEU A 481 1.09 -13.07 46.76
CA LEU A 481 1.19 -13.25 45.32
C LEU A 481 0.64 -12.01 44.61
N LYS A 482 1.33 -11.55 43.58
CA LYS A 482 0.81 -10.49 42.70
C LYS A 482 0.57 -11.05 41.31
N THR A 483 -0.71 -11.10 40.94
CA THR A 483 -1.16 -11.49 39.61
C THR A 483 -1.71 -10.28 38.85
N ASN A 484 -1.46 -10.23 37.56
CA ASN A 484 -2.05 -9.24 36.66
C ASN A 484 -2.49 -9.92 35.36
N LEU A 485 -3.79 -9.90 35.09
CA LEU A 485 -4.44 -10.61 33.98
C LEU A 485 -4.95 -9.57 32.98
N ILE A 486 -4.13 -9.22 32.00
CA ILE A 486 -4.45 -8.17 31.03
C ILE A 486 -5.14 -8.79 29.81
N GLY A 487 -6.35 -8.30 29.50
CA GLY A 487 -7.13 -8.76 28.34
C GLY A 487 -7.69 -10.17 28.50
N LEU A 488 -7.95 -10.60 29.74
CA LEU A 488 -8.41 -11.96 30.05
C LEU A 488 -9.69 -12.00 30.89
N ILE A 489 -9.84 -11.09 31.85
CA ILE A 489 -10.99 -11.00 32.74
C ILE A 489 -11.36 -9.54 32.98
N ASP A 490 -12.62 -9.29 33.31
CA ASP A 490 -13.09 -8.03 33.88
C ASP A 490 -13.08 -8.08 35.41
N GLN A 491 -12.10 -7.40 36.01
CA GLN A 491 -11.89 -7.37 37.46
C GLN A 491 -13.03 -6.69 38.23
N GLU A 492 -13.88 -5.90 37.58
CA GLU A 492 -15.02 -5.23 38.23
C GLU A 492 -16.28 -6.11 38.27
N THR A 493 -16.21 -7.31 37.70
CA THR A 493 -17.34 -8.23 37.61
C THR A 493 -17.13 -9.49 38.44
N ALA A 494 -18.06 -10.44 38.33
CA ALA A 494 -17.94 -11.76 38.94
C ALA A 494 -16.73 -12.56 38.40
N GLU A 495 -16.11 -12.15 37.28
CA GLU A 495 -14.91 -12.78 36.74
C GLU A 495 -13.68 -12.60 37.64
N SER A 496 -13.69 -11.65 38.59
CA SER A 496 -12.65 -11.50 39.63
C SER A 496 -12.37 -12.80 40.39
N GLN A 497 -13.38 -13.66 40.58
CA GLN A 497 -13.21 -14.97 41.24
C GLN A 497 -12.28 -15.92 40.48
N ILE A 498 -12.05 -15.70 39.18
CA ILE A 498 -11.10 -16.48 38.38
C ILE A 498 -9.67 -16.13 38.80
N GLN A 499 -9.41 -14.88 39.17
CA GLN A 499 -8.12 -14.46 39.70
C GLN A 499 -7.84 -15.12 41.05
N ASP A 500 -8.81 -15.14 41.97
CA ASP A 500 -8.66 -15.82 43.26
C ASP A 500 -8.34 -17.31 43.08
N ARG A 501 -9.08 -17.99 42.20
CA ARG A 501 -8.84 -19.41 41.89
C ARG A 501 -7.49 -19.66 41.20
N LEU A 502 -7.01 -18.70 40.40
CA LEU A 502 -5.69 -18.78 39.81
C LEU A 502 -4.61 -18.67 40.90
N GLU A 503 -4.79 -17.80 41.87
CA GLU A 503 -3.87 -17.65 43.00
C GLU A 503 -3.84 -18.94 43.83
N ASP A 504 -5.00 -19.54 44.12
CA ASP A 504 -5.10 -20.85 44.77
C ASP A 504 -4.35 -21.94 43.99
N GLU A 505 -4.52 -21.99 42.66
CA GLU A 505 -3.80 -22.95 41.79
C GLU A 505 -2.28 -22.73 41.84
N VAL A 506 -1.82 -21.49 41.85
CA VAL A 506 -0.39 -21.17 41.98
C VAL A 506 0.17 -21.68 43.31
N PHE A 507 -0.55 -21.47 44.42
CA PHE A 507 -0.14 -22.01 45.71
C PHE A 507 -0.14 -23.54 45.74
N ALA A 508 -1.16 -24.18 45.15
CA ALA A 508 -1.23 -25.63 45.06
C ALA A 508 -0.04 -26.22 44.27
N LEU A 509 0.32 -25.61 43.14
CA LEU A 509 1.47 -26.02 42.33
C LEU A 509 2.78 -25.91 43.11
N ILE A 510 2.96 -24.86 43.92
CA ILE A 510 4.16 -24.72 44.76
C ILE A 510 4.17 -25.75 45.87
N ASP A 511 3.01 -26.03 46.47
CA ASP A 511 2.91 -27.00 47.55
C ASP A 511 3.21 -28.43 47.09
N ASP A 512 2.93 -28.75 45.83
CA ASP A 512 3.29 -30.03 45.20
C ASP A 512 4.81 -30.14 44.88
N MET A 513 5.55 -29.04 44.82
CA MET A 513 7.00 -29.06 44.58
C MET A 513 7.77 -29.54 45.81
N THR A 514 8.81 -30.33 45.58
CA THR A 514 9.80 -30.72 46.59
C THR A 514 10.63 -29.54 47.07
N TRP A 515 11.29 -29.69 48.22
CA TRP A 515 12.17 -28.64 48.75
C TRP A 515 13.31 -28.28 47.78
N GLU A 516 13.89 -29.25 47.08
CA GLU A 516 14.98 -29.03 46.12
C GLU A 516 14.50 -28.23 44.91
N GLU A 517 13.32 -28.57 44.39
CA GLU A 517 12.68 -27.86 43.27
C GLU A 517 12.33 -26.41 43.61
N ARG A 518 11.85 -26.15 44.84
CA ARG A 518 11.54 -24.78 45.31
C ARG A 518 12.76 -23.88 45.45
N LEU A 519 13.98 -24.45 45.45
CA LEU A 519 15.23 -23.69 45.48
C LEU A 519 15.74 -23.34 44.08
N ASP A 520 15.21 -23.94 43.02
CA ASP A 520 15.53 -23.62 41.63
C ASP A 520 14.51 -22.62 41.07
N ASP A 521 14.90 -21.34 41.03
CA ASP A 521 14.06 -20.25 40.54
C ASP A 521 13.58 -20.47 39.09
N HIS A 522 14.40 -21.12 38.25
CA HIS A 522 14.03 -21.39 36.87
C HIS A 522 12.98 -22.49 36.80
N PHE A 523 13.16 -23.56 37.57
CA PHE A 523 12.19 -24.65 37.66
C PHE A 523 10.83 -24.14 38.18
N VAL A 524 10.82 -23.39 39.28
CA VAL A 524 9.60 -22.79 39.85
C VAL A 524 8.90 -21.91 38.81
N SER A 525 9.64 -21.04 38.12
CA SER A 525 9.09 -20.15 37.08
C SER A 525 8.42 -20.95 35.95
N GLU A 526 9.07 -22.00 35.45
CA GLU A 526 8.57 -22.81 34.34
C GLU A 526 7.39 -23.69 34.73
N GLU A 527 7.42 -24.35 35.89
CA GLU A 527 6.30 -25.17 36.38
C GLU A 527 5.05 -24.30 36.62
N LEU A 528 5.20 -23.15 37.27
CA LEU A 528 4.11 -22.20 37.43
C LEU A 528 3.57 -21.72 36.08
N ARG A 529 4.46 -21.39 35.13
CA ARG A 529 4.06 -20.96 33.78
C ARG A 529 3.25 -22.05 33.06
N ILE A 530 3.62 -23.32 33.19
CA ILE A 530 2.93 -24.45 32.57
C ILE A 530 1.58 -24.70 33.25
N GLY A 531 1.55 -24.78 34.58
CA GLY A 531 0.36 -25.04 35.38
C GLY A 531 -0.69 -23.94 35.20
N VAL A 532 -0.29 -22.68 35.31
CA VAL A 532 -1.17 -21.52 35.07
C VAL A 532 -1.76 -21.55 33.66
N ARG A 533 -0.95 -21.84 32.64
CA ARG A 533 -1.48 -21.95 31.27
C ARG A 533 -2.50 -23.08 31.15
N ARG A 534 -2.27 -24.22 31.80
CA ARG A 534 -3.22 -25.35 31.81
C ARG A 534 -4.52 -24.95 32.49
N PHE A 535 -4.44 -24.30 33.64
CA PHE A 535 -5.61 -23.77 34.36
C PHE A 535 -6.41 -22.80 33.50
N MET A 536 -5.76 -21.86 32.81
CA MET A 536 -6.44 -20.87 31.97
C MET A 536 -7.07 -21.48 30.72
N VAL A 537 -6.42 -22.49 30.13
CA VAL A 537 -7.02 -23.26 29.03
C VAL A 537 -8.25 -24.02 29.51
N HIS A 538 -8.21 -24.63 30.70
CA HIS A 538 -9.37 -25.31 31.26
C HIS A 538 -10.51 -24.35 31.63
N THR A 539 -10.17 -23.18 32.18
CA THR A 539 -11.16 -22.23 32.73
C THR A 539 -11.76 -21.32 31.66
N LEU A 540 -10.94 -20.78 30.74
CA LEU A 540 -11.35 -19.82 29.72
C LEU A 540 -11.19 -20.31 28.28
N GLY A 541 -10.60 -21.49 28.04
CA GLY A 541 -10.28 -21.96 26.69
C GLY A 541 -9.13 -21.22 26.01
N ILE A 542 -8.46 -20.30 26.72
CA ILE A 542 -7.41 -19.43 26.18
C ILE A 542 -6.05 -19.86 26.75
N LYS A 543 -5.01 -19.84 25.90
CA LYS A 543 -3.63 -20.10 26.30
C LYS A 543 -2.85 -18.77 26.38
N PRO A 544 -2.85 -18.08 27.53
CA PRO A 544 -2.27 -16.75 27.64
C PRO A 544 -0.75 -16.73 27.54
N ASN A 545 -0.23 -15.55 27.18
CA ASN A 545 1.19 -15.31 27.32
C ASN A 545 1.54 -15.08 28.80
N THR A 546 1.96 -16.15 29.48
CA THR A 546 2.30 -16.14 30.90
C THR A 546 3.78 -15.86 31.14
N THR A 547 4.07 -14.92 32.04
CA THR A 547 5.40 -14.60 32.58
C THR A 547 5.38 -14.74 34.10
N VAL A 548 6.34 -15.47 34.66
CA VAL A 548 6.47 -15.70 36.10
C VAL A 548 7.82 -15.15 36.59
N HIS A 549 7.78 -14.22 37.54
CA HIS A 549 8.94 -13.66 38.20
C HIS A 549 9.08 -14.25 39.61
N VAL A 550 10.18 -14.95 39.85
CA VAL A 550 10.57 -15.43 41.18
C VAL A 550 11.60 -14.46 41.74
N ILE A 551 11.32 -13.87 42.90
CA ILE A 551 12.18 -12.90 43.58
C ILE A 551 12.64 -13.53 44.89
N ARG A 552 13.94 -13.84 45.00
CA ARG A 552 14.49 -14.47 46.20
C ARG A 552 15.08 -13.43 47.16
N ILE A 553 14.70 -13.50 48.44
CA ILE A 553 15.14 -12.59 49.52
C ILE A 553 15.80 -13.29 50.70
#